data_AF-A0A835KJM7-F1
#
_entry.id   AF-A0A835KJM7-F1
#
_cell.length_a   1.000
_cell.length_b   1.000
_cell.length_c   1.000
_cell.angle_alpha   90.00
_cell.angle_beta   90.00
_cell.angle_gamma   90.00
#
_symmetry.space_group_name_H-M   'P 1'
#
loop_
_entity.id
_entity.type
_entity.pdbx_description
1 polymer ?
#
loop_
_entity_poly.entity_id
_entity_poly.type
_entity_poly.pdbx_seq_one_letter_code
_entity_poly.pdbx_strand_id
1 'polypeptide(L)'
;MGDIATDDRGAGKDEEGVPDGEEETSPIEQVRLTVPSTDDPSLPVWTFRMWTIGLASCALLSFLNQFFSYRSEPLIVTQITVQVASLPVGHFMARVLPRTRYRLPKMLGGGEWSLNPGPFNIKEHVLISIFANAGFAFGIGSAYAVGIVNIIRAFYHRHISFLTGWLLVITTQVLGI
;
A
#
# COMPACT_ATOMS: atom_id res chain seq x y z
N MET A 1 20.43 -53.01 18.79
CA MET A 1 19.34 -53.24 19.75
C MET A 1 19.83 -52.81 21.11
N GLY A 2 19.46 -51.60 21.52
CA GLY A 2 19.65 -51.07 22.87
C GLY A 2 18.34 -50.38 23.22
N ASP A 3 17.76 -50.81 24.33
CA ASP A 3 16.34 -50.69 24.65
C ASP A 3 15.85 -49.27 24.93
N ILE A 4 14.62 -49.03 24.47
CA ILE A 4 13.79 -47.86 24.72
C ILE A 4 13.31 -47.94 26.18
N ALA A 5 13.68 -46.95 26.98
CA ALA A 5 13.04 -46.65 28.25
C ALA A 5 12.26 -45.34 28.10
N THR A 6 10.95 -45.47 27.94
CA THR A 6 9.97 -44.41 28.12
C THR A 6 9.85 -44.08 29.60
N ASP A 7 10.07 -42.81 29.98
CA ASP A 7 9.62 -42.25 31.25
C ASP A 7 8.55 -41.19 30.95
N ASP A 8 7.31 -41.54 31.27
CA ASP A 8 6.13 -40.69 31.26
C ASP A 8 5.76 -40.46 32.74
N ARG A 9 5.84 -39.20 33.20
CA ARG A 9 4.88 -38.55 34.10
C ARG A 9 5.37 -37.21 34.67
N GLY A 10 4.48 -36.22 34.67
CA GLY A 10 4.54 -35.01 35.50
C GLY A 10 4.19 -33.74 34.73
N ALA A 11 2.94 -33.57 34.29
CA ALA A 11 1.87 -32.94 35.07
C ALA A 11 2.15 -31.48 35.48
N GLY A 12 1.36 -30.57 34.94
CA GLY A 12 1.03 -29.27 35.53
C GLY A 12 2.17 -28.27 35.64
N LYS A 13 2.33 -27.43 34.61
CA LYS A 13 2.78 -26.06 34.82
C LYS A 13 1.69 -25.15 34.28
N ASP A 14 0.77 -24.87 35.20
CA ASP A 14 0.23 -23.55 35.46
C ASP A 14 -0.06 -22.73 34.20
N GLU A 15 -1.33 -22.78 33.80
CA GLU A 15 -2.01 -21.67 33.14
C GLU A 15 -2.03 -20.47 34.12
N GLU A 16 -0.86 -19.92 34.45
CA GLU A 16 -0.77 -18.54 34.89
C GLU A 16 -1.03 -17.70 33.66
N GLY A 17 -2.18 -17.02 33.64
CA GLY A 17 -2.59 -16.13 32.56
C GLY A 17 -1.42 -15.23 32.18
N VAL A 18 -0.86 -15.51 31.00
CA VAL A 18 0.17 -14.69 30.38
C VAL A 18 -0.41 -13.27 30.31
N PRO A 19 0.24 -12.26 30.89
CA PRO A 19 -0.23 -10.90 30.71
C PRO A 19 -0.24 -10.63 29.20
N ASP A 20 -1.37 -10.15 28.65
CA ASP A 20 -1.64 -9.90 27.23
C ASP A 20 -0.50 -9.19 26.44
N GLY A 21 0.52 -8.64 27.12
CA GLY A 21 1.70 -8.02 26.50
C GLY A 21 2.86 -8.96 26.14
N GLU A 22 2.96 -10.19 26.68
CA GLU A 22 4.04 -11.12 26.32
C GLU A 22 3.75 -11.90 25.03
N GLU A 23 2.47 -12.10 24.68
CA GLU A 23 2.08 -12.78 23.43
C GLU A 23 2.27 -11.91 22.17
N GLU A 24 2.23 -10.58 22.30
CA GLU A 24 2.51 -9.62 21.20
C GLU A 24 4.00 -9.42 20.93
N THR A 25 4.87 -10.03 21.75
CA THR A 25 6.31 -9.82 21.68
C THR A 25 6.99 -10.99 20.97
N SER A 26 7.78 -10.71 19.93
CA SER A 26 8.48 -11.79 19.21
C SER A 26 9.41 -12.58 20.15
N PRO A 27 9.39 -13.93 20.11
CA PRO A 27 10.30 -14.77 20.91
C PRO A 27 11.78 -14.56 20.55
N ILE A 28 12.04 -14.02 19.36
CA ILE A 28 13.38 -13.77 18.84
C ILE A 28 13.78 -12.34 19.19
N GLU A 29 14.79 -12.19 20.04
CA GLU A 29 15.26 -10.88 20.54
C GLU A 29 15.64 -9.92 19.40
N GLN A 30 16.26 -10.43 18.34
CA GLN A 30 16.66 -9.63 17.17
C GLN A 30 15.45 -9.02 16.45
N VAL A 31 14.30 -9.71 16.43
CA VAL A 31 13.06 -9.22 15.82
C VAL A 31 12.41 -8.17 16.73
N ARG A 32 12.41 -8.42 18.04
CA ARG A 32 11.91 -7.48 19.05
C ARG A 32 12.63 -6.13 19.05
N LEU A 33 13.93 -6.13 18.75
CA LEU A 33 14.72 -4.90 18.69
C LEU A 33 14.58 -4.13 17.38
N THR A 34 14.08 -4.77 16.32
CA THR A 34 13.97 -4.16 14.98
C THR A 34 12.57 -3.63 14.68
N VAL A 35 11.53 -4.22 15.29
CA VAL A 35 10.15 -3.78 15.15
C VAL A 35 9.57 -3.49 16.54
N PRO A 36 9.20 -2.23 16.84
CA PRO A 36 8.50 -1.91 18.07
C PRO A 36 7.15 -2.66 18.10
N SER A 37 6.87 -3.37 19.21
CA SER A 37 5.57 -4.01 19.42
C SER A 37 4.44 -3.00 19.70
N THR A 38 4.79 -1.75 19.99
CA THR A 38 3.82 -0.69 20.32
C THR A 38 3.63 0.29 19.16
N ASP A 39 2.37 0.66 18.89
CA ASP A 39 2.04 1.72 17.93
C ASP A 39 2.04 3.10 18.62
N ASP A 40 2.58 4.12 17.93
CA ASP A 40 2.49 5.52 18.36
C ASP A 40 1.34 6.23 17.62
N PRO A 41 0.19 6.49 18.28
CA PRO A 41 -0.97 7.13 17.65
C PRO A 41 -0.75 8.63 17.36
N SER A 42 0.31 9.25 17.88
CA SER A 42 0.61 10.67 17.65
C SER A 42 1.24 10.95 16.28
N LEU A 43 1.74 9.91 15.61
CA LEU A 43 2.38 10.04 14.30
C LEU A 43 1.38 10.54 13.26
N PRO A 44 1.69 11.61 12.50
CA PRO A 44 0.77 12.19 11.54
C PRO A 44 0.47 11.19 10.42
N VAL A 45 -0.81 10.92 10.27
CA VAL A 45 -1.41 10.13 9.20
C VAL A 45 -2.15 11.12 8.28
N TRP A 46 -2.31 10.82 6.98
CA TRP A 46 -3.00 11.69 6.00
C TRP A 46 -2.29 12.99 5.59
N THR A 47 -0.96 12.97 5.48
CA THR A 47 -0.21 14.15 5.02
C THR A 47 -0.33 14.38 3.51
N PHE A 48 -0.10 15.62 3.06
CA PHE A 48 -0.08 15.96 1.64
C PHE A 48 0.98 15.16 0.85
N ARG A 49 2.15 14.90 1.45
CA ARG A 49 3.20 14.09 0.81
C ARG A 49 2.77 12.64 0.59
N MET A 50 2.07 12.04 1.56
CA MET A 50 1.57 10.67 1.43
C MET A 50 0.58 10.58 0.27
N TRP A 51 -0.35 11.53 0.18
CA TRP A 51 -1.34 11.57 -0.90
C TRP A 51 -0.73 11.79 -2.27
N THR A 52 0.19 12.75 -2.39
CA THR A 52 0.84 13.05 -3.67
C THR A 52 1.68 11.89 -4.17
N ILE A 53 2.54 11.31 -3.32
CA ILE A 53 3.35 10.14 -3.68
C ILE A 53 2.45 8.93 -3.93
N GLY A 54 1.49 8.67 -3.06
CA GLY A 54 0.54 7.56 -3.15
C GLY A 54 -0.25 7.58 -4.46
N LEU A 55 -0.97 8.67 -4.73
CA LEU A 55 -1.78 8.81 -5.95
C LEU A 55 -0.92 8.81 -7.22
N ALA A 56 0.23 9.51 -7.21
CA ALA A 56 1.14 9.51 -8.35
C ALA A 56 1.69 8.10 -8.62
N SER A 57 2.05 7.36 -7.56
CA SER A 57 2.56 6.00 -7.69
C SER A 57 1.51 5.03 -8.20
N CYS A 58 0.27 5.13 -7.70
CA CYS A 58 -0.86 4.35 -8.19
C CYS A 58 -1.10 4.60 -9.69
N ALA A 59 -1.25 5.87 -10.08
CA ALA A 59 -1.48 6.24 -11.48
C ALA A 59 -0.33 5.82 -12.41
N LEU A 60 0.92 6.05 -11.99
CA LEU A 60 2.10 5.68 -12.75
C LEU A 60 2.20 4.17 -12.92
N LEU A 61 1.97 3.39 -11.86
CA LEU A 61 2.12 1.94 -11.89
C LEU A 61 1.03 1.31 -12.77
N SER A 62 -0.22 1.76 -12.68
CA SER A 62 -1.29 1.32 -13.58
C SER A 62 -0.99 1.70 -15.04
N PHE A 63 -0.51 2.92 -15.28
CA PHE A 63 -0.15 3.35 -16.64
C PHE A 63 0.99 2.51 -17.23
N LEU A 64 2.07 2.29 -16.49
CA LEU A 64 3.23 1.54 -16.96
C LEU A 64 2.87 0.09 -17.26
N ASN A 65 2.15 -0.58 -16.35
CA ASN A 65 1.73 -1.97 -16.57
C ASN A 65 0.76 -2.07 -17.76
N GLN A 66 -0.22 -1.17 -17.88
CA GLN A 66 -1.12 -1.13 -19.03
C GLN A 66 -0.38 -0.81 -20.34
N PHE A 67 0.65 0.02 -20.31
CA PHE A 67 1.44 0.36 -21.50
C PHE A 67 2.30 -0.83 -21.94
N PHE A 68 2.97 -1.50 -21.01
CA PHE A 68 3.81 -2.65 -21.30
C PHE A 68 2.99 -3.88 -21.71
N SER A 69 1.72 -3.99 -21.32
CA SER A 69 0.84 -5.09 -21.74
C SER A 69 0.62 -5.15 -23.26
N TYR A 70 0.82 -4.05 -23.99
CA TYR A 70 0.73 -4.03 -25.47
C TYR A 70 2.03 -4.42 -26.17
N ARG A 71 3.14 -4.58 -25.43
CA ARG A 71 4.41 -5.02 -26.01
C ARG A 71 4.38 -6.53 -26.23
N SER A 72 5.10 -6.99 -27.26
CA SER A 72 5.25 -8.42 -27.54
C SER A 72 5.94 -9.19 -26.42
N GLU A 73 6.85 -8.52 -25.69
CA GLU A 73 7.45 -9.00 -24.45
C GLU A 73 7.05 -8.03 -23.32
N PRO A 74 6.00 -8.33 -22.55
CA PRO A 74 5.48 -7.42 -21.54
C PRO A 74 6.38 -7.38 -20.30
N LEU A 75 6.76 -6.18 -19.89
CA LEU A 75 7.45 -5.95 -18.62
C LEU A 75 6.43 -5.64 -17.52
N ILE A 76 6.50 -6.39 -16.42
CA ILE A 76 5.62 -6.19 -15.27
C ILE A 76 6.37 -5.38 -14.21
N VAL A 77 5.88 -4.18 -13.91
CA VAL A 77 6.43 -3.32 -12.85
C VAL A 77 5.66 -3.61 -11.57
N THR A 78 6.34 -4.19 -10.59
CA THR A 78 5.73 -4.58 -9.31
C THR A 78 5.71 -3.42 -8.32
N GLN A 79 4.83 -3.53 -7.31
CA GLN A 79 4.72 -2.56 -6.20
C GLN A 79 6.03 -2.34 -5.43
N ILE A 80 6.95 -3.32 -5.43
CA ILE A 80 8.24 -3.24 -4.72
C ILE A 80 9.06 -2.05 -5.23
N THR A 81 8.96 -1.73 -6.52
CA THR A 81 9.63 -0.58 -7.12
C THR A 81 9.20 0.72 -6.43
N VAL A 82 7.90 0.87 -6.15
CA VAL A 82 7.37 2.04 -5.45
C VAL A 82 7.76 2.02 -3.97
N GLN A 83 7.75 0.86 -3.32
CA GLN A 83 8.20 0.73 -1.92
C GLN A 83 9.64 1.24 -1.78
N VAL A 84 10.57 0.74 -2.59
CA VAL A 84 11.98 1.17 -2.56
C VAL A 84 12.13 2.65 -2.92
N ALA A 85 11.41 3.15 -3.94
CA ALA A 85 11.52 4.54 -4.39
C ALA A 85 10.87 5.54 -3.43
N SER A 86 9.81 5.15 -2.72
CA SER A 86 9.06 6.06 -1.84
C SER A 86 9.84 6.48 -0.60
N LEU A 87 10.81 5.68 -0.14
CA LEU A 87 11.66 6.01 1.00
C LEU A 87 12.56 7.24 0.75
N PRO A 88 13.44 7.25 -0.27
CA PRO A 88 14.26 8.43 -0.57
C PRO A 88 13.42 9.63 -1.01
N VAL A 89 12.33 9.41 -1.78
CA VAL A 89 11.43 10.48 -2.23
C VAL A 89 10.69 11.11 -1.05
N GLY A 90 10.18 10.31 -0.12
CA GLY A 90 9.51 10.77 1.09
C GLY A 90 10.43 11.61 1.98
N HIS A 91 11.67 11.17 2.19
CA HIS A 91 12.67 11.95 2.90
C HIS A 91 13.08 13.24 2.17
N PHE A 92 13.15 13.21 0.84
CA PHE A 92 13.44 14.40 0.04
C PHE A 92 12.30 15.43 0.16
N MET A 93 11.05 15.02 -0.04
CA MET A 93 9.89 15.89 0.13
C MET A 93 9.77 16.42 1.57
N ALA A 94 10.12 15.62 2.59
CA ALA A 94 10.14 16.09 3.98
C ALA A 94 11.19 17.19 4.24
N ARG A 95 12.27 17.27 3.44
CA ARG A 95 13.28 18.34 3.53
C ARG A 95 12.90 19.57 2.70
N VAL A 96 12.25 19.37 1.55
CA VAL A 96 11.93 20.44 0.61
C VAL A 96 10.61 21.15 0.96
N LEU A 97 9.62 20.43 1.52
CA LEU A 97 8.33 21.04 1.82
C LEU A 97 8.42 22.03 2.99
N PRO A 98 7.84 23.23 2.84
CA PRO A 98 7.81 24.23 3.90
C PRO A 98 7.03 23.72 5.11
N ARG A 99 7.60 23.91 6.31
CA ARG A 99 6.97 23.59 7.61
C ARG A 99 5.90 24.59 8.02
N THR A 100 5.46 25.44 7.10
CA THR A 100 4.52 26.52 7.35
C THR A 100 3.17 25.94 7.80
N ARG A 101 2.71 26.39 8.96
CA ARG A 101 1.37 26.09 9.47
C ARG A 101 0.39 27.07 8.83
N TYR A 102 -0.48 26.55 7.99
CA TYR A 102 -1.59 27.29 7.40
C TYR A 102 -2.79 27.18 8.34
N ARG A 103 -3.35 28.32 8.76
CA ARG A 103 -4.63 28.33 9.47
C ARG A 103 -5.75 28.19 8.45
N LEU A 104 -6.54 27.12 8.56
CA LEU A 104 -7.71 26.94 7.71
C LEU A 104 -8.72 28.07 8.00
N PRO A 105 -9.40 28.61 6.97
CA PRO A 105 -10.48 29.56 7.16
C PRO A 105 -11.59 28.91 8.02
N LYS A 106 -12.23 29.71 8.89
CA LYS A 106 -13.24 29.25 9.88
C LYS A 106 -14.35 28.36 9.29
N MET A 107 -14.63 28.48 7.99
CA MET A 107 -15.63 27.68 7.28
C MET A 107 -15.28 26.18 7.16
N LEU A 108 -13.99 25.83 7.28
CA LEU A 108 -13.47 24.46 7.17
C LEU A 108 -12.95 23.91 8.52
N GLY A 109 -13.36 24.50 9.65
CA GLY A 109 -13.06 23.99 10.99
C GLY A 109 -11.91 24.69 11.73
N GLY A 110 -11.31 25.75 11.17
CA GLY A 110 -10.40 26.66 11.90
C GLY A 110 -9.10 26.04 12.44
N GLY A 111 -8.77 24.80 12.08
CA GLY A 111 -7.56 24.11 12.53
C GLY A 111 -6.28 24.63 11.88
N GLU A 112 -5.14 24.40 12.54
CA GLU A 112 -3.81 24.62 11.97
C GLU A 112 -3.41 23.39 11.13
N TRP A 113 -3.25 23.56 9.82
CA TRP A 113 -2.79 22.52 8.89
C TRP A 113 -1.37 22.81 8.43
N SER A 114 -0.45 21.86 8.59
CA SER A 114 0.90 21.97 8.03
C SER A 114 1.05 21.07 6.81
N LEU A 115 1.67 21.58 5.75
CA LEU A 115 2.07 20.76 4.59
C LEU A 115 3.19 19.77 4.96
N ASN A 116 3.95 20.07 6.01
CA ASN A 116 5.03 19.23 6.53
C ASN A 116 4.93 19.13 8.06
N PRO A 117 4.08 18.23 8.58
CA PRO A 117 3.85 18.10 10.02
C PRO A 117 5.01 17.46 10.78
N GLY A 118 5.94 16.78 10.09
CA GLY A 118 7.07 16.10 10.71
C GLY A 118 7.93 15.31 9.71
N PRO A 119 8.98 14.60 10.16
CA PRO A 119 9.78 13.72 9.31
C PRO A 119 8.94 12.62 8.66
N PHE A 120 9.47 12.00 7.59
CA PHE A 120 8.79 10.89 6.91
C PHE A 120 8.68 9.69 7.85
N ASN A 121 7.47 9.18 8.03
CA ASN A 121 7.14 8.15 9.02
C ASN A 121 6.79 6.82 8.36
N ILE A 122 6.90 5.73 9.13
CA ILE A 122 6.53 4.38 8.69
C ILE A 122 5.05 4.29 8.25
N LYS A 123 4.13 4.97 8.95
CA LYS A 123 2.69 4.99 8.59
C LYS A 123 2.44 5.54 7.19
N GLU A 124 3.14 6.61 6.83
CA GLU A 124 3.01 7.20 5.49
C GLU A 124 3.58 6.29 4.41
N HIS A 125 4.71 5.64 4.70
CA HIS A 125 5.33 4.66 3.82
C HIS A 125 4.43 3.44 3.56
N VAL A 126 3.80 2.92 4.62
CA VAL A 126 2.82 1.83 4.52
C VAL A 126 1.61 2.27 3.70
N LEU A 127 1.09 3.48 3.92
CA LEU A 127 -0.04 3.99 3.15
C LEU A 127 0.30 4.16 1.67
N ILE A 128 1.47 4.70 1.33
CA ILE A 128 1.96 4.77 -0.06
C ILE A 128 2.04 3.37 -0.66
N SER A 129 2.49 2.38 0.11
CA SER A 129 2.57 0.98 -0.34
C SER A 129 1.18 0.40 -0.64
N ILE A 130 0.16 0.74 0.15
CA ILE A 130 -1.24 0.35 -0.13
C ILE A 130 -1.73 0.98 -1.45
N PHE A 131 -1.43 2.26 -1.70
CA PHE A 131 -1.76 2.90 -2.97
C PHE A 131 -1.04 2.23 -4.15
N ALA A 132 0.25 1.91 -4.00
CA ALA A 132 1.02 1.19 -4.99
C ALA A 132 0.41 -0.19 -5.27
N ASN A 133 0.01 -0.91 -4.22
CA ASN A 133 -0.65 -2.20 -4.35
C ASN A 133 -1.96 -2.06 -5.13
N ALA A 134 -2.78 -1.06 -4.83
CA ALA A 134 -4.03 -0.81 -5.57
C ALA A 134 -3.77 -0.54 -7.06
N GLY A 135 -2.69 0.15 -7.42
CA GLY A 135 -2.33 0.39 -8.82
C GLY A 135 -1.87 -0.85 -9.59
N PHE A 136 -1.43 -1.91 -8.89
CA PHE A 136 -0.87 -3.13 -9.46
C PHE A 136 -1.77 -4.37 -9.33
N ALA A 137 -2.40 -4.58 -8.17
CA ALA A 137 -3.06 -5.83 -7.81
C ALA A 137 -4.29 -6.13 -8.66
N PHE A 138 -5.04 -5.12 -9.08
CA PHE A 138 -6.21 -5.30 -9.94
C PHE A 138 -5.76 -5.57 -11.39
N GLY A 139 -5.78 -6.85 -11.79
CA GLY A 139 -5.46 -7.27 -13.15
C GLY A 139 -3.98 -7.18 -13.55
N ILE A 140 -3.06 -7.30 -12.58
CA ILE A 140 -1.60 -7.15 -12.83
C ILE A 140 -1.30 -5.77 -13.46
N GLY A 141 -2.05 -4.75 -13.05
CA GLY A 141 -1.95 -3.37 -13.51
C GLY A 141 -2.67 -3.06 -14.83
N SER A 142 -3.44 -4.01 -15.38
CA SER A 142 -4.29 -3.79 -16.57
C SER A 142 -5.74 -4.21 -16.28
N ALA A 143 -6.69 -3.31 -16.51
CA ALA A 143 -8.11 -3.64 -16.37
C ALA A 143 -8.57 -4.54 -17.53
N TYR A 144 -9.16 -5.70 -17.23
CA TYR A 144 -9.59 -6.68 -18.25
C TYR A 144 -10.49 -6.07 -19.34
N ALA A 145 -11.43 -5.23 -18.93
CA ALA A 145 -12.32 -4.48 -19.81
C ALA A 145 -11.62 -3.64 -20.89
N VAL A 146 -10.39 -3.18 -20.63
CA VAL A 146 -9.60 -2.42 -21.62
C VAL A 146 -9.35 -3.29 -22.86
N GLY A 147 -9.09 -4.59 -22.68
CA GLY A 147 -8.98 -5.56 -23.76
C GLY A 147 -10.23 -5.64 -24.62
N ILE A 148 -11.42 -5.67 -24.00
CA ILE A 148 -12.71 -5.70 -24.72
C ILE A 148 -12.89 -4.44 -25.57
N VAL A 149 -12.64 -3.27 -24.97
CA VAL A 149 -12.75 -1.98 -25.68
C VAL A 149 -11.79 -1.93 -26.88
N ASN A 150 -10.57 -2.43 -26.70
CA ASN A 150 -9.58 -2.51 -27.77
C ASN A 150 -10.01 -3.47 -28.88
N ILE A 151 -10.52 -4.65 -28.57
CA ILE A 151 -10.99 -5.62 -29.58
C ILE A 151 -12.12 -5.00 -30.41
N ILE A 152 -13.07 -4.32 -29.78
CA ILE A 152 -14.19 -3.70 -30.50
C ILE A 152 -13.73 -2.57 -31.43
N ARG A 153 -12.75 -1.77 -31.01
CA ARG A 153 -12.18 -0.71 -31.86
C ARG A 153 -11.26 -1.26 -32.95
N ALA A 154 -10.34 -2.16 -32.60
CA ALA A 154 -9.28 -2.63 -33.49
C ALA A 154 -9.74 -3.73 -34.46
N PHE A 155 -10.55 -4.70 -34.02
CA PHE A 155 -11.00 -5.83 -34.86
C PHE A 155 -12.38 -5.61 -35.48
N TYR A 156 -13.34 -5.04 -34.73
CA TYR A 156 -14.71 -4.86 -35.22
C TYR A 156 -14.96 -3.47 -35.85
N HIS A 157 -13.97 -2.58 -35.80
CA HIS A 157 -14.04 -1.20 -36.33
C HIS A 157 -15.29 -0.43 -35.88
N ARG A 158 -15.81 -0.74 -34.69
CA ARG A 158 -17.02 -0.14 -34.14
C ARG A 158 -16.63 1.01 -33.22
N HIS A 159 -17.30 2.14 -33.39
CA HIS A 159 -17.10 3.30 -32.54
C HIS A 159 -17.84 3.11 -31.21
N ILE A 160 -17.08 2.95 -30.13
CA ILE A 160 -17.59 3.06 -28.76
C ILE A 160 -17.28 4.45 -28.24
N SER A 161 -18.30 5.12 -27.68
CA SER A 161 -18.13 6.40 -27.01
C SER A 161 -17.20 6.27 -25.79
N PHE A 162 -16.44 7.31 -25.47
CA PHE A 162 -15.55 7.29 -24.31
C PHE A 162 -16.30 6.95 -23.02
N LEU A 163 -17.48 7.54 -22.81
CA LEU A 163 -18.30 7.31 -21.62
C LEU A 163 -18.75 5.85 -21.51
N THR A 164 -19.18 5.23 -22.61
CA THR A 164 -19.58 3.81 -22.61
C THR A 164 -18.39 2.90 -22.28
N GLY A 165 -17.22 3.16 -22.86
CA GLY A 165 -16.01 2.40 -22.56
C GLY A 165 -15.56 2.58 -21.10
N TRP A 166 -15.61 3.80 -20.59
CA TRP A 166 -15.25 4.12 -19.21
C TRP A 166 -16.20 3.49 -18.19
N LEU A 167 -17.52 3.54 -18.44
CA LEU A 167 -18.50 2.86 -17.60
C LEU A 167 -18.30 1.34 -17.62
N LEU A 168 -18.03 0.75 -18.79
CA LEU A 168 -17.73 -0.67 -18.90
C LEU A 168 -16.46 -1.06 -18.13
N VAL A 169 -15.42 -0.24 -18.16
CA VAL A 169 -14.22 -0.48 -17.35
C VAL A 169 -14.54 -0.41 -15.87
N ILE A 170 -15.23 0.64 -15.41
CA ILE A 170 -15.59 0.79 -13.99
C ILE A 170 -16.44 -0.37 -13.48
N THR A 171 -17.46 -0.80 -14.23
CA THR A 171 -18.33 -1.89 -13.77
C THR A 171 -17.55 -3.19 -13.58
N THR A 172 -16.60 -3.52 -14.46
CA THR A 172 -15.76 -4.72 -14.26
C THR A 172 -14.84 -4.61 -13.04
N GLN A 173 -14.25 -3.43 -12.81
CA GLN A 173 -13.34 -3.23 -11.68
C GLN A 173 -14.08 -3.19 -10.33
N VAL A 174 -15.33 -2.71 -10.30
CA VAL A 174 -16.15 -2.67 -9.09
C VAL A 174 -16.78 -4.03 -8.78
N LEU A 175 -17.18 -4.80 -9.80
CA LEU A 175 -17.82 -6.11 -9.62
C LEU A 175 -16.81 -7.24 -9.35
N GLY A 176 -15.51 -6.99 -9.51
CA GLY A 176 -14.45 -7.95 -9.16
C GLY A 176 -14.26 -9.07 -10.20
N ILE A 177 -14.49 -8.77 -11.48
CA ILE A 177 -14.30 -9.69 -12.62
C ILE A 177 -12.88 -9.60 -13.18
#